data_AF-A0A1Q4W103-F1
#
_entry.id   AF-A0A1Q4W103-F1
#
_cell.length_a   1.000
_cell.length_b   1.000
_cell.length_c   1.000
_cell.angle_alpha   90.00
_cell.angle_beta   90.00
_cell.angle_gamma   90.00
#
_symmetry.space_group_name_H-M   'P 1'
#
loop_
_entity.id
_entity.type
_entity.pdbx_description
1 polymer ?
#
loop_
_entity_poly.entity_id
_entity_poly.type
_entity_poly.pdbx_seq_one_letter_code
_entity_poly.pdbx_strand_id
1 'polypeptide(L)'
;MERVVDLDDAAARIAARAPGWRAARLTVGPLTWRDWLAPWPQPLETDRARVVDPDSVGLRLADPLTGAELEVVLFRGGWADVSYLAAGWEEKLVTAGEHEAGGAIPAQDITSAADFEARLTGWTGDVFGG
;
A
#
# COMPACT_ATOMS: atom_id res chain seq x y z
N MET A 1 1.40 -18.16 -12.07
CA MET A 1 0.57 -17.46 -11.08
C MET A 1 -0.58 -16.77 -11.81
N GLU A 2 -1.79 -16.86 -11.29
CA GLU A 2 -2.96 -16.22 -11.88
C GLU A 2 -2.78 -14.69 -11.91
N ARG A 3 -3.28 -14.03 -12.96
CA ARG A 3 -3.27 -12.57 -13.10
C ARG A 3 -4.72 -12.10 -13.04
N VAL A 4 -5.20 -11.93 -11.81
CA VAL A 4 -6.57 -11.48 -11.52
C VAL A 4 -6.65 -9.96 -11.66
N VAL A 5 -5.59 -9.25 -11.23
CA VAL A 5 -5.56 -7.79 -11.21
C VAL A 5 -4.49 -7.26 -12.16
N ASP A 6 -4.87 -6.28 -12.99
CA ASP A 6 -3.94 -5.48 -13.77
C ASP A 6 -3.21 -4.49 -12.85
N LEU A 7 -1.92 -4.74 -12.62
CA LEU A 7 -1.09 -3.93 -11.73
C LEU A 7 -0.70 -2.58 -12.34
N ASP A 8 -0.68 -2.47 -13.66
CA ASP A 8 -0.43 -1.19 -14.34
C ASP A 8 -1.64 -0.25 -14.21
N ASP A 9 -2.86 -0.78 -14.38
CA ASP A 9 -4.09 -0.02 -14.07
C ASP A 9 -4.16 0.36 -12.58
N ALA A 10 -3.85 -0.57 -11.68
CA ALA A 10 -3.81 -0.28 -10.25
C ALA A 10 -2.80 0.84 -9.91
N ALA A 11 -1.59 0.80 -10.48
CA ALA A 11 -0.57 1.83 -10.30
C ALA A 11 -1.03 3.19 -10.83
N ALA A 12 -1.68 3.23 -11.99
CA ALA A 12 -2.24 4.45 -12.56
C ALA A 12 -3.31 5.07 -11.64
N ARG A 13 -4.18 4.25 -11.05
CA ARG A 13 -5.21 4.69 -10.09
C ARG A 13 -4.62 5.20 -8.77
N ILE A 14 -3.52 4.62 -8.31
CA ILE A 14 -2.77 5.13 -7.15
C ILE A 14 -2.15 6.49 -7.50
N ALA A 15 -1.47 6.59 -8.64
CA ALA A 15 -0.82 7.82 -9.08
C ALA A 15 -1.83 8.97 -9.24
N ALA A 16 -3.04 8.68 -9.74
CA ALA A 16 -4.12 9.65 -9.86
C ALA A 16 -4.61 10.21 -8.51
N ARG A 17 -4.47 9.45 -7.40
CA ARG A 17 -4.84 9.89 -6.03
C ARG A 17 -3.76 10.66 -5.31
N ALA A 18 -2.49 10.43 -5.68
CA ALA A 18 -1.35 11.01 -4.97
C ALA A 18 -1.45 12.54 -4.78
N PRO A 19 -1.96 13.35 -5.73
CA PRO A 19 -2.18 14.78 -5.49
C PRO A 19 -3.14 15.08 -4.33
N GLY A 20 -4.21 14.29 -4.16
CA GLY A 20 -5.18 14.45 -3.08
C GLY A 20 -4.57 14.16 -1.72
N TRP A 21 -3.81 13.07 -1.57
CA TRP A 21 -3.09 12.76 -0.34
C TRP A 21 -2.05 13.83 0.01
N ARG A 22 -1.31 14.34 -0.98
CA ARG A 22 -0.36 15.43 -0.77
C ARG A 22 -1.05 16.74 -0.36
N ALA A 23 -2.22 17.04 -0.92
CA ALA A 23 -3.03 18.19 -0.52
C ALA A 23 -3.51 18.05 0.94
N ALA A 24 -3.80 16.83 1.39
CA ALA A 24 -4.05 16.48 2.79
C ALA A 24 -2.78 16.42 3.66
N ARG A 25 -1.62 16.87 3.14
CA ARG A 25 -0.30 16.88 3.79
C ARG A 25 0.29 15.52 4.14
N LEU A 26 -0.24 14.45 3.56
CA LEU A 26 0.37 13.13 3.64
C LEU A 26 1.62 13.06 2.75
N THR A 27 2.64 12.35 3.24
CA THR A 27 3.78 11.94 2.44
C THR A 27 3.40 10.71 1.63
N VAL A 28 3.58 10.78 0.30
CA VAL A 28 3.35 9.66 -0.61
C VAL A 28 4.71 9.14 -1.07
N GLY A 29 5.07 7.94 -0.64
CA GLY A 29 6.28 7.25 -1.07
C GLY A 29 6.26 6.91 -2.56
N PRO A 30 7.43 6.61 -3.17
CA PRO A 30 7.47 6.11 -4.53
C PRO A 30 6.72 4.77 -4.62
N LEU A 31 6.05 4.53 -5.76
CA LEU A 31 5.54 3.19 -6.03
C LEU A 31 6.71 2.22 -6.15
N THR A 32 6.57 1.04 -5.56
CA THR A 32 7.53 -0.05 -5.69
C THR A 32 6.93 -1.17 -6.50
N TRP A 33 7.78 -1.94 -7.17
CA TRP A 33 7.38 -3.04 -8.03
C TRP A 33 8.25 -4.24 -7.74
N ARG A 34 7.67 -5.43 -7.74
CA ARG A 34 8.42 -6.68 -7.72
C ARG A 34 8.25 -7.39 -9.06
N ASP A 35 9.34 -7.89 -9.63
CA ASP A 35 9.32 -8.69 -10.86
C ASP A 35 9.31 -10.18 -10.52
N TRP A 36 8.30 -10.90 -11.01
CA TRP A 36 8.15 -12.34 -10.83
C TRP A 36 9.34 -13.12 -11.44
N LEU A 37 9.93 -12.61 -12.53
CA LEU A 37 11.02 -13.27 -13.24
C LEU A 37 12.41 -12.92 -12.72
N ALA A 38 12.53 -11.95 -11.80
CA ALA A 38 13.81 -11.59 -11.23
C ALA A 38 14.36 -12.70 -10.29
N PRO A 39 15.69 -12.87 -10.24
CA PRO A 39 16.30 -13.84 -9.34
C PRO A 39 16.10 -13.44 -7.87
N TRP A 40 16.13 -14.43 -6.99
CA TRP A 40 16.05 -14.20 -5.55
C TRP A 40 17.39 -13.69 -4.99
N PRO A 41 17.39 -12.73 -4.03
CA PRO A 41 16.24 -11.97 -3.54
C PRO A 41 15.70 -11.03 -4.62
N GLN A 42 14.37 -11.06 -4.81
CA GLN A 42 13.72 -10.23 -5.83
C GLN A 42 13.83 -8.75 -5.41
N PRO A 43 14.49 -7.91 -6.22
CA PRO A 43 14.63 -6.49 -5.89
C PRO A 43 13.27 -5.77 -6.01
N LEU A 44 13.09 -4.74 -5.19
CA LEU A 44 12.01 -3.78 -5.36
C LEU A 44 12.49 -2.65 -6.27
N GLU A 45 11.81 -2.47 -7.40
CA GLU A 45 12.12 -1.43 -8.38
C GLU A 45 11.13 -0.27 -8.24
N THR A 46 11.61 0.96 -8.37
CA THR A 46 10.75 2.15 -8.45
C THR A 46 10.48 2.60 -9.89
N ASP A 47 11.26 2.08 -10.83
CA ASP A 47 11.09 2.30 -12.25
C ASP A 47 10.36 1.11 -12.89
N ARG A 48 9.10 1.34 -13.30
CA ARG A 48 8.25 0.34 -13.95
C ARG A 48 8.89 -0.25 -15.21
N ALA A 49 9.73 0.49 -15.94
CA ALA A 49 10.36 0.01 -17.16
C ALA A 49 11.40 -1.10 -16.93
N ARG A 50 11.87 -1.26 -15.69
CA ARG A 50 12.84 -2.31 -15.30
C ARG A 50 12.17 -3.63 -14.94
N VAL A 51 10.84 -3.69 -14.91
CA VAL A 51 10.06 -4.86 -14.51
C VAL A 51 9.48 -5.55 -15.74
N VAL A 52 9.81 -6.81 -15.93
CA VAL A 52 9.38 -7.62 -17.08
C VAL A 52 8.03 -8.28 -16.81
N ASP A 53 7.86 -8.94 -15.66
CA ASP A 53 6.60 -9.56 -15.26
C ASP A 53 6.17 -9.06 -13.87
N PRO A 54 5.36 -7.98 -13.80
CA PRO A 54 4.90 -7.44 -12.53
C PRO A 54 4.22 -8.50 -11.67
N ASP A 55 4.75 -8.67 -10.46
CA ASP A 55 4.22 -9.56 -9.44
C ASP A 55 3.42 -8.81 -8.38
N SER A 56 3.94 -7.65 -7.99
CA SER A 56 3.26 -6.73 -7.08
C SER A 56 3.57 -5.27 -7.37
N VAL A 57 2.68 -4.39 -6.92
CA VAL A 57 2.89 -2.94 -6.80
C VAL A 57 2.67 -2.51 -5.35
N GLY A 58 3.60 -1.73 -4.81
CA GLY A 58 3.59 -1.24 -3.44
C GLY A 58 3.38 0.27 -3.33
N LEU A 59 2.77 0.69 -2.23
CA LEU A 59 2.49 2.08 -1.85
C LEU A 59 2.76 2.25 -0.36
N ARG A 60 3.42 3.34 0.02
CA ARG A 60 3.52 3.80 1.41
C ARG A 60 3.00 5.21 1.54
N LEU A 61 2.14 5.43 2.53
CA LEU A 61 1.62 6.73 2.94
C LEU A 61 2.01 6.97 4.40
N ALA A 62 2.37 8.21 4.72
CA ALA A 62 2.69 8.59 6.10
C ALA A 62 2.14 9.99 6.41
N ASP A 63 1.57 10.15 7.59
CA ASP A 63 1.25 11.46 8.15
C ASP A 63 2.42 11.94 9.03
N PRO A 64 3.19 12.95 8.60
CA PRO A 64 4.33 13.43 9.35
C PRO A 64 3.95 14.12 10.67
N LEU A 65 2.68 14.50 10.87
CA LEU A 65 2.22 15.18 12.08
C LEU A 65 1.86 14.21 13.20
N THR A 66 1.25 13.08 12.84
CA THR A 66 0.73 12.10 13.81
C THR A 66 1.60 10.85 13.91
N GLY A 67 2.49 10.63 12.94
CA GLY A 67 3.26 9.39 12.81
C GLY A 67 2.45 8.21 12.30
N ALA A 68 1.19 8.41 11.90
CA ALA A 68 0.38 7.36 11.30
C ALA A 68 0.96 6.96 9.94
N GLU A 69 0.94 5.66 9.63
CA GLU A 69 1.45 5.14 8.36
C GLU A 69 0.53 4.04 7.79
N LEU A 70 0.50 3.92 6.48
CA LEU A 70 -0.17 2.85 5.75
C LEU A 70 0.78 2.33 4.67
N GLU A 71 1.06 1.03 4.69
CA GLU A 71 1.80 0.32 3.65
C GLU A 71 0.88 -0.72 3.00
N VAL A 72 0.86 -0.71 1.66
CA VAL A 72 0.00 -1.57 0.84
C VAL A 72 0.85 -2.19 -0.24
N VAL A 73 0.84 -3.51 -0.37
CA VAL A 73 1.47 -4.24 -1.47
C VAL A 73 0.41 -5.10 -2.14
N LEU A 74 -0.05 -4.67 -3.32
CA LEU A 74 -1.02 -5.41 -4.13
C LEU A 74 -0.30 -6.45 -4.99
N PHE A 75 -0.72 -7.70 -4.90
CA PHE A 75 -0.21 -8.81 -5.70
C PHE A 75 -1.16 -9.10 -6.86
N ARG A 76 -0.60 -9.46 -8.02
CA ARG A 76 -1.37 -9.79 -9.25
C ARG A 76 -2.40 -10.90 -9.06
N GLY A 77 -2.22 -11.74 -8.05
CA GLY A 77 -3.11 -12.85 -7.70
C GLY A 77 -4.42 -12.43 -7.01
N GLY A 78 -4.68 -11.14 -6.82
CA GLY A 78 -5.96 -10.67 -6.25
C GLY A 78 -5.96 -10.62 -4.72
N TRP A 79 -4.83 -10.29 -4.12
CA TRP A 79 -4.71 -10.06 -2.68
C TRP A 79 -3.66 -8.98 -2.41
N ALA A 80 -3.69 -8.41 -1.21
CA ALA A 80 -2.71 -7.41 -0.80
C ALA A 80 -2.21 -7.68 0.61
N ASP A 81 -0.93 -7.41 0.83
CA ASP A 81 -0.43 -7.17 2.18
C ASP A 81 -0.76 -5.71 2.53
N VAL A 82 -1.50 -5.51 3.60
CA VAL A 82 -1.85 -4.18 4.10
C VAL A 82 -1.45 -4.11 5.56
N SER A 83 -0.63 -3.13 5.90
CA SER A 83 -0.20 -2.87 7.27
C SER A 83 -0.30 -1.39 7.58
N TYR A 84 -0.52 -1.07 8.84
CA TYR A 84 -0.62 0.31 9.28
C TYR A 84 0.02 0.51 10.65
N LEU A 85 0.44 1.74 10.89
CA LEU A 85 0.79 2.27 12.20
C LEU A 85 -0.23 3.36 12.54
N ALA A 86 -0.81 3.29 13.73
CA ALA A 86 -1.78 4.27 14.20
C ALA A 86 -1.10 5.60 14.54
N ALA A 87 -1.87 6.68 14.56
CA ALA A 87 -1.41 7.96 15.13
C ALA A 87 -0.88 7.74 16.56
N GLY A 88 0.31 8.28 16.83
CA GLY A 88 1.00 8.15 18.12
C GLY A 88 1.42 6.72 18.47
N TRP A 89 1.64 5.84 17.48
CA TRP A 89 1.95 4.43 17.71
C TRP A 89 3.12 4.20 18.67
N GLU A 90 4.15 5.06 18.67
CA GLU A 90 5.30 4.93 19.57
C GLU A 90 4.88 4.97 21.05
N GLU A 91 3.98 5.89 21.42
CA GLU A 91 3.43 6.00 22.77
C GLU A 91 2.48 4.84 23.07
N LYS A 92 1.62 4.49 22.11
CA LYS A 92 0.67 3.39 22.25
C LYS A 92 1.35 2.05 22.46
N LEU A 93 2.48 1.81 21.79
CA LEU A 93 3.27 0.60 21.94
C LEU A 93 3.72 0.41 23.40
N VAL A 94 4.08 1.51 24.07
CA VAL A 94 4.51 1.50 25.48
C VAL A 94 3.33 1.41 26.44
N THR A 95 2.21 2.08 26.14
CA THR A 95 1.11 2.29 27.10
C THR A 95 -0.04 1.29 26.99
N ALA A 96 -0.34 0.81 25.78
CA ALA A 96 -1.50 -0.04 25.48
C ALA A 96 -1.12 -1.34 24.74
N GLY A 97 0.08 -1.41 24.16
CA GLY A 97 0.62 -2.57 23.48
C GLY A 97 0.48 -2.53 21.96
N GLU A 98 0.97 -3.58 21.30
CA GLU A 98 1.11 -3.66 19.83
C GLU A 98 -0.21 -3.49 19.07
N HIS A 99 -1.31 -4.04 19.58
CA HIS A 99 -2.62 -4.01 18.92
C HIS A 99 -3.18 -2.60 18.72
N GLU A 100 -2.85 -1.66 19.59
CA GLU A 100 -3.29 -0.27 19.50
C GLU A 100 -2.29 0.59 18.69
N ALA A 101 -1.04 0.14 18.59
CA ALA A 101 0.02 0.81 17.85
C ALA A 101 -0.09 0.58 16.34
N GLY A 102 -0.65 -0.54 15.90
CA GLY A 102 -0.83 -0.83 14.48
C GLY A 102 -1.18 -2.29 14.23
N GLY A 103 -1.15 -2.69 12.96
CA GLY A 103 -1.44 -4.07 12.62
C GLY A 103 -1.54 -4.33 11.11
N ALA A 104 -1.95 -5.56 10.79
CA ALA A 104 -2.23 -5.98 9.42
C ALA A 104 -3.74 -5.96 9.17
N ILE A 105 -4.14 -5.55 7.97
CA ILE A 105 -5.51 -5.59 7.49
C ILE A 105 -5.61 -6.74 6.47
N PRO A 106 -6.44 -7.77 6.72
CA PRO A 106 -6.64 -8.83 5.74
C PRO A 106 -7.24 -8.27 4.44
N ALA A 107 -6.56 -8.51 3.30
CA ALA A 107 -7.03 -8.09 1.99
C ALA A 107 -6.89 -9.23 0.97
N GLN A 108 -7.98 -9.97 0.78
CA GLN A 108 -8.09 -11.10 -0.15
C GLN A 108 -9.24 -10.85 -1.14
N ASP A 109 -9.38 -11.70 -2.16
CA ASP A 109 -10.47 -11.65 -3.14
C ASP A 109 -10.62 -10.29 -3.85
N ILE A 110 -9.49 -9.64 -4.14
CA ILE A 110 -9.44 -8.41 -4.93
C ILE A 110 -9.57 -8.80 -6.40
N THR A 111 -10.68 -8.41 -7.01
CA THR A 111 -11.06 -8.92 -8.34
C THR A 111 -10.64 -8.03 -9.50
N SER A 112 -10.26 -6.78 -9.22
CA SER A 112 -9.86 -5.80 -10.23
C SER A 112 -9.11 -4.63 -9.61
N ALA A 113 -8.49 -3.80 -10.47
CA ALA A 113 -7.87 -2.54 -10.03
C ALA A 113 -8.89 -1.54 -9.46
N ALA A 114 -10.15 -1.56 -9.93
CA ALA A 114 -11.23 -0.73 -9.39
C ALA A 114 -11.71 -1.21 -8.01
N ASP A 115 -11.78 -2.53 -7.78
CA ASP A 115 -12.05 -3.10 -6.45
C ASP A 115 -10.93 -2.72 -5.46
N PHE A 116 -9.67 -2.91 -5.87
CA PHE A 116 -8.52 -2.46 -5.10
C PHE A 116 -8.60 -0.96 -4.74
N GLU A 117 -8.92 -0.12 -5.71
CA GLU A 117 -9.07 1.31 -5.54
C GLU A 117 -10.13 1.69 -4.48
N ALA A 118 -11.27 1.02 -4.50
CA ALA A 118 -12.34 1.23 -3.52
C ALA A 118 -11.88 0.86 -2.12
N ARG A 119 -11.19 -0.29 -1.97
CA ARG A 119 -10.65 -0.73 -0.67
C ARG A 119 -9.52 0.17 -0.16
N LEU A 120 -8.62 0.58 -1.05
CA LEU A 120 -7.55 1.53 -0.73
C LEU A 120 -8.12 2.83 -0.18
N THR A 121 -9.22 3.33 -0.77
CA THR A 121 -9.92 4.51 -0.27
C THR A 121 -10.43 4.28 1.16
N GLY A 122 -11.02 3.11 1.44
CA GLY A 122 -11.43 2.70 2.79
C GLY A 122 -10.26 2.69 3.78
N TRP A 123 -9.17 1.96 3.47
CA TRP A 123 -8.00 1.87 4.33
C TRP A 123 -7.37 3.24 4.61
N THR A 124 -7.29 4.12 3.61
CA THR A 124 -6.80 5.49 3.83
C THR A 124 -7.71 6.29 4.74
N GLY A 125 -9.03 6.10 4.64
CA GLY A 125 -10.00 6.72 5.54
C GLY A 125 -9.87 6.22 6.97
N ASP A 126 -9.69 4.91 7.17
CA ASP A 126 -9.58 4.33 8.50
C ASP A 126 -8.28 4.75 9.21
N VAL A 127 -7.17 4.88 8.48
CA VAL A 127 -5.85 5.21 9.06
C VAL A 127 -5.66 6.72 9.25
N PHE A 128 -6.12 7.54 8.30
CA PHE A 128 -5.85 8.99 8.28
C PHE A 128 -7.08 9.87 8.52
N GLY A 129 -8.28 9.30 8.52
CA GLY A 129 -9.53 10.03 8.76
C GLY A 129 -9.78 10.25 10.25
N GLY A 130 -9.21 11.32 10.78
CA GLY A 130 -9.59 11.92 12.08
C GLY A 130 -10.68 12.98 11.93
#